data_AF-A0A376TRC5-F1
#
_entry.id   AF-A0A376TRC5-F1
#
_cell.length_a   1.000
_cell.length_b   1.000
_cell.length_c   1.000
_cell.angle_alpha   90.00
_cell.angle_beta   90.00
_cell.angle_gamma   90.00
#
_symmetry.space_group_name_H-M   'P 1'
#
loop_
_entity.id
_entity.type
_entity.pdbx_description
1 polymer ?
#
loop_
_entity_poly.entity_id
_entity_poly.type
_entity_poly.pdbx_seq_one_letter_code
_entity_poly.pdbx_strand_id
1 'polypeptide(L)'
;MKKVLFALSALALTSTSVFAADAGDGTVKFTGEIVDAACVVSPDTQKQEVVLGQVNKSVFTAMGDKSTATPFKIKLENCDISHFQKCGNQL
;
A
#
# COMPACT_ATOMS: atom_id res chain seq x y z
N MET A 1 29.46 -16.62 -80.36
CA MET A 1 28.74 -15.33 -80.25
C MET A 1 27.58 -15.46 -79.28
N LYS A 2 27.54 -14.56 -78.28
CA LYS A 2 26.47 -14.28 -77.28
C LYS A 2 25.90 -15.46 -76.48
N LYS A 3 26.37 -15.62 -75.25
CA LYS A 3 25.53 -15.71 -74.03
C LYS A 3 26.23 -14.99 -72.89
N VAL A 4 26.02 -13.68 -72.84
CA VAL A 4 26.43 -12.83 -71.73
C VAL A 4 25.34 -13.00 -70.67
N LEU A 5 25.63 -13.73 -69.58
CA LEU A 5 24.84 -13.64 -68.36
C LEU A 5 25.58 -12.68 -67.43
N PHE A 6 25.16 -11.42 -67.50
CA PHE A 6 25.46 -10.36 -66.56
C PHE A 6 24.35 -10.38 -65.50
N ALA A 7 24.68 -10.64 -64.24
CA ALA A 7 23.92 -10.33 -63.02
C ALA A 7 24.55 -11.16 -61.89
N LEU A 8 24.90 -10.67 -60.71
CA LEU A 8 24.53 -9.42 -60.05
C LEU A 8 25.52 -9.24 -58.88
N SER A 9 26.03 -8.03 -58.76
CA SER A 9 26.33 -7.32 -57.51
C SER A 9 27.07 -8.04 -56.38
N ALA A 10 28.29 -7.58 -56.17
CA ALA A 10 28.91 -7.45 -54.86
C ALA A 10 27.92 -6.93 -53.80
N LEU A 11 27.82 -7.66 -52.69
CA LEU A 11 27.33 -7.17 -51.41
C LEU A 11 28.28 -7.71 -50.33
N ALA A 12 29.45 -7.08 -50.26
CA ALA A 12 30.05 -6.84 -48.96
C ALA A 12 29.18 -5.82 -48.22
N LEU A 13 29.39 -5.67 -46.90
CA LEU A 13 28.71 -4.78 -45.93
C LEU A 13 27.55 -5.48 -45.22
N THR A 14 27.47 -5.62 -43.89
CA THR A 14 28.25 -5.15 -42.74
C THR A 14 27.74 -6.00 -41.57
N SER A 15 28.62 -6.66 -40.81
CA SER A 15 28.26 -7.25 -39.53
C SER A 15 27.87 -6.12 -38.57
N THR A 16 26.57 -5.91 -38.34
CA THR A 16 26.11 -5.01 -37.29
C THR A 16 26.32 -5.71 -35.96
N SER A 17 27.44 -5.41 -35.31
CA SER A 17 27.62 -5.72 -33.90
C SER A 17 26.57 -4.94 -33.12
N VAL A 18 25.54 -5.63 -32.64
CA VAL A 18 24.62 -5.09 -31.64
C VAL A 18 25.45 -4.85 -30.38
N PHE A 19 25.79 -3.59 -30.12
CA PHE A 19 26.25 -3.16 -28.82
C PHE A 19 25.02 -3.17 -27.91
N ALA A 20 24.95 -4.15 -27.01
CA ALA A 20 24.05 -4.08 -25.88
C ALA A 20 24.48 -2.87 -25.04
N ALA A 21 23.67 -1.81 -25.04
CA ALA A 21 23.85 -0.70 -24.13
C ALA A 21 23.71 -1.24 -22.70
N ASP A 22 24.74 -1.01 -21.89
CA ASP A 22 24.76 -1.25 -20.45
C ASP A 22 23.54 -0.55 -19.84
N ALA A 23 22.52 -1.34 -19.52
CA ALA A 23 21.32 -0.85 -18.87
C ALA A 23 21.70 -0.59 -17.42
N GLY A 24 22.14 0.64 -17.13
CA GLY A 24 22.69 1.03 -15.83
C GLY A 24 21.90 0.46 -14.66
N ASP A 25 22.63 -0.15 -13.72
CA ASP A 25 22.07 -0.75 -12.52
C ASP A 25 21.41 0.32 -11.64
N GLY A 26 20.08 0.38 -11.68
CA GLY A 26 19.25 1.15 -10.76
C GLY A 26 18.71 0.23 -9.66
N THR A 27 19.20 0.37 -8.43
CA THR A 27 18.64 -0.40 -7.30
C THR A 27 17.35 0.25 -6.82
N VAL A 28 16.21 -0.42 -7.02
CA VAL A 28 14.91 0.00 -6.48
C VAL A 28 14.64 -0.74 -5.17
N LYS A 29 14.53 -0.01 -4.06
CA LYS A 29 14.20 -0.56 -2.75
C LYS A 29 12.76 -0.26 -2.38
N PHE A 30 11.92 -1.29 -2.36
CA PHE A 30 10.56 -1.20 -1.84
C PHE A 30 10.54 -1.56 -0.35
N THR A 31 9.99 -0.68 0.48
CA THR A 31 9.80 -0.91 1.91
C THR A 31 8.32 -0.90 2.23
N GLY A 32 7.84 -1.93 2.93
CA GLY A 32 6.47 -2.02 3.40
C GLY A 32 6.35 -3.15 4.43
N GLU A 33 5.29 -3.10 5.22
CA GLU A 33 4.93 -4.11 6.21
C GLU A 33 3.60 -4.75 5.78
N ILE A 34 3.52 -6.08 5.79
CA ILE A 34 2.26 -6.79 5.55
C ILE A 34 1.68 -7.12 6.92
N VAL A 35 0.58 -6.44 7.26
CA VAL A 35 -0.12 -6.62 8.53
C VAL A 35 -1.36 -7.48 8.29
N ASP A 36 -1.43 -8.64 8.94
CA ASP A 36 -2.60 -9.52 8.97
C ASP A 36 -3.62 -9.01 10.01
N ALA A 37 -4.15 -7.82 9.76
CA ALA A 37 -5.23 -7.25 10.56
C ALA A 37 -6.50 -7.25 9.70
N ALA A 38 -7.57 -7.85 10.23
CA ALA A 38 -8.84 -7.95 9.54
C ALA A 38 -9.55 -6.60 9.27
N CYS A 39 -9.00 -5.50 9.79
CA CYS A 39 -9.35 -4.11 9.44
C CYS A 39 -8.12 -3.23 9.58
N VAL A 40 -7.91 -2.31 8.64
CA VAL A 40 -6.86 -1.28 8.74
C VAL A 40 -7.45 -0.05 9.42
N VAL A 41 -6.83 0.47 10.47
CA VAL A 41 -7.24 1.77 11.03
C VAL A 41 -6.88 2.86 10.02
N SER A 42 -7.85 3.65 9.59
CA SER A 42 -7.63 4.74 8.64
C SER A 42 -6.58 5.70 9.20
N PRO A 43 -5.56 6.10 8.41
CA PRO A 43 -4.49 7.00 8.87
C PRO A 43 -5.03 8.32 9.41
N ASP A 44 -6.20 8.76 8.94
CA ASP A 44 -6.94 9.91 9.45
C ASP A 44 -7.34 9.79 10.93
N THR A 45 -7.54 8.55 11.40
CA THR A 45 -7.98 8.24 12.76
C THR A 45 -6.96 7.47 13.58
N GLN A 46 -5.79 7.13 13.00
CA GLN A 46 -4.71 6.42 13.71
C GLN A 46 -4.07 7.27 14.80
N LYS A 47 -3.99 8.60 14.62
CA LYS A 47 -3.38 9.55 15.57
C LYS A 47 -4.37 10.65 15.94
N GLN A 48 -5.42 10.27 16.65
CA GLN A 48 -6.45 11.20 17.11
C GLN A 48 -6.21 11.63 18.56
N GLU A 49 -6.21 12.95 18.81
CA GLU A 49 -6.18 13.54 20.15
C GLU A 49 -7.61 13.92 20.55
N VAL A 50 -8.15 13.26 21.58
CA VAL A 50 -9.51 13.52 22.08
C VAL A 50 -9.42 14.53 23.23
N VAL A 51 -9.69 15.79 22.92
CA VAL A 51 -9.64 16.87 23.92
C VAL A 51 -10.91 16.81 24.78
N LEU A 52 -10.73 16.43 26.05
CA LEU A 52 -11.81 16.37 27.06
C LEU A 52 -12.20 17.75 27.60
N GLY A 53 -11.39 18.78 27.35
CA GLY A 53 -11.58 20.13 27.88
C GLY A 53 -11.28 20.24 29.38
N GLN A 54 -11.74 21.34 29.98
CA GLN A 54 -11.60 21.58 31.42
C GLN A 54 -12.80 20.98 32.16
N VAL A 55 -12.55 19.93 32.95
CA VAL A 55 -13.57 19.35 33.83
C VAL A 55 -13.44 19.98 35.22
N ASN A 56 -14.53 20.56 35.71
CA ASN A 56 -14.54 21.23 37.00
C ASN A 56 -14.45 20.21 38.15
N LYS A 57 -13.66 20.51 39.19
CA LYS A 57 -13.45 19.58 40.31
C LYS A 57 -14.74 19.29 41.08
N SER A 58 -15.69 20.23 41.06
CA SER A 58 -17.02 20.07 41.65
C SER A 58 -17.86 18.97 41.02
N VAL A 59 -17.46 18.43 39.85
CA VAL A 59 -18.15 17.31 39.19
C VAL A 59 -17.78 15.97 39.86
N PHE A 60 -16.68 15.93 40.63
CA PHE A 60 -16.22 14.73 41.33
C PHE A 60 -16.38 14.92 42.85
N THR A 61 -17.56 14.58 43.35
CA THR A 61 -17.95 14.72 44.76
C THR A 61 -17.84 13.43 45.55
N ALA A 62 -17.97 12.28 44.89
CA ALA A 62 -17.93 10.94 45.48
C ALA A 62 -17.12 9.97 44.63
N MET A 63 -16.75 8.83 45.23
CA MET A 63 -16.11 7.73 44.48
C MET A 63 -17.09 7.20 43.43
N GLY A 64 -16.64 7.16 42.18
CA GLY A 64 -17.43 6.69 41.04
C GLY A 64 -18.01 7.80 40.16
N ASP A 65 -17.90 9.06 40.56
CA ASP A 65 -18.32 10.20 39.73
C ASP A 65 -17.52 10.27 38.42
N LYS A 66 -18.20 10.65 37.33
CA LYS A 66 -17.64 10.69 35.97
C LYS A 66 -17.85 12.06 35.34
N SER A 67 -16.90 12.47 34.51
CA SER A 67 -17.05 13.67 33.67
C SER A 67 -18.03 13.42 32.52
N THR A 68 -18.38 14.50 31.82
CA THR A 68 -19.12 14.44 30.55
C THR A 68 -18.36 13.58 29.54
N ALA A 69 -19.08 12.66 28.88
CA ALA A 69 -18.50 11.81 27.86
C ALA A 69 -18.19 12.62 26.59
N THR A 70 -16.97 12.49 26.08
CA THR A 70 -16.56 13.06 24.79
C THR A 70 -16.52 11.95 23.75
N PRO A 71 -17.48 11.90 22.81
CA PRO A 71 -17.52 10.85 21.80
C PRO A 71 -16.36 11.05 20.80
N PHE A 72 -15.70 9.96 20.44
CA PHE A 72 -14.74 9.89 19.36
C PHE A 72 -15.02 8.68 18.47
N LYS A 73 -14.50 8.70 17.24
CA LYS A 73 -14.73 7.65 16.26
C LYS A 73 -13.40 7.16 15.71
N ILE A 74 -13.25 5.84 15.62
CA ILE A 74 -12.15 5.19 14.92
C ILE A 74 -12.71 4.72 13.59
N LYS A 75 -12.10 5.16 12.50
CA LYS A 75 -12.50 4.75 11.15
C LYS A 75 -11.65 3.56 10.77
N LEU A 76 -12.31 2.46 10.47
CA LEU A 76 -11.67 1.26 9.93
C LEU A 76 -11.92 1.23 8.42
N GLU A 77 -10.87 0.91 7.68
CA GLU A 77 -10.85 0.79 6.23
C GLU A 77 -10.35 -0.61 5.85
N ASN A 78 -10.71 -1.06 4.66
CA ASN A 78 -10.26 -2.33 4.09
C ASN A 78 -10.48 -3.53 5.03
N CYS A 79 -11.64 -3.56 5.69
CA CYS A 79 -12.01 -4.68 6.54
C CYS A 79 -12.32 -5.92 5.71
N ASP A 80 -11.59 -7.00 5.93
CA ASP A 80 -11.96 -8.32 5.44
C ASP A 80 -12.81 -9.03 6.49
N ILE A 81 -14.12 -9.09 6.22
CA ILE A 81 -15.08 -9.75 7.11
C ILE A 81 -15.33 -11.22 6.75
N SER A 82 -14.65 -11.75 5.74
CA SER A 82 -14.85 -13.13 5.28
C SER A 82 -14.28 -14.16 6.25
N HIS A 83 -13.33 -13.77 7.11
CA HIS A 83 -12.68 -14.66 8.08
C HIS A 83 -13.24 -14.54 9.52
N PHE A 84 -14.12 -13.58 9.79
CA PHE A 84 -14.83 -13.53 11.07
C PHE A 84 -15.96 -14.56 11.06
N GLN A 85 -15.60 -15.82 11.30
CA GLN A 85 -16.55 -16.86 11.64
C GLN A 85 -17.36 -16.37 12.83
N LYS A 86 -18.67 -16.17 12.61
CA LYS A 86 -19.62 -15.71 13.63
C LYS A 86 -19.42 -16.55 14.89
N CYS A 87 -18.91 -15.95 15.97
CA CYS A 87 -19.12 -16.48 17.32
C CYS A 87 -20.61 -16.35 17.63
N GLY A 88 -21.41 -17.31 17.17
CA GLY A 88 -22.85 -17.25 17.37
C GLY A 88 -23.73 -18.23 16.60
N ASN A 89 -23.19 -19.26 15.93
CA ASN A 89 -24.02 -20.41 15.58
C ASN A 89 -23.18 -21.68 15.36
N GLN A 90 -22.79 -22.32 16.46
CA GLN A 90 -22.58 -23.75 16.47
C GLN A 90 -23.69 -24.32 17.37
N LEU A 91 -24.82 -24.66 16.74
CA LEU A 91 -25.84 -25.54 17.30
C LEU A 91 -25.38 -26.98 17.14
#